data_AF-A0A3D4W782-F1
#
_entry.id   AF-A0A3D4W782-F1
#
_cell.length_a   1.000
_cell.length_b   1.000
_cell.length_c   1.000
_cell.angle_alpha   90.00
_cell.angle_beta   90.00
_cell.angle_gamma   90.00
#
_symmetry.space_group_name_H-M   'P 1'
#
loop_
_entity.id
_entity.type
_entity.pdbx_description
1 polymer ?
#
loop_
_entity_poly.entity_id
_entity_poly.type
_entity_poly.pdbx_seq_one_letter_code
_entity_poly.pdbx_strand_id
1 'polypeptide(L)'
;MNVTSFNTIGAVSLKLHYNPAVLDFLSETNNSGFPELYVYNPVAGTVNIGGFSTLDNGETYMDNTTLVTLNFLYKGGSTDLAWIDNGSSCEYQGPLGEPTLNDSPQSTYYIDGLVSAALPPTASIT
;
A
#
# COMPACT_ATOMS: atom_id res chain seq x y z
N MET A 1 -3.06 -0.64 -4.67
CA MET A 1 -3.76 -1.12 -3.45
C MET A 1 -5.15 -0.50 -3.40
N ASN A 2 -6.15 -1.27 -2.99
CA ASN A 2 -7.53 -0.78 -2.89
C ASN A 2 -7.91 -0.60 -1.42
N VAL A 3 -8.80 0.35 -1.15
CA VAL A 3 -9.30 0.63 0.20
C VAL A 3 -10.78 0.27 0.32
N THR A 4 -11.20 -0.01 1.56
CA THR A 4 -12.59 -0.32 1.93
C THR A 4 -12.90 0.44 3.20
N SER A 5 -14.12 0.96 3.33
CA SER A 5 -14.55 1.78 4.48
C SER A 5 -13.63 2.97 4.76
N PHE A 6 -13.07 3.57 3.71
CA PHE A 6 -12.18 4.72 3.79
C PHE A 6 -13.01 5.99 4.05
N ASN A 7 -13.29 6.26 5.32
CA ASN A 7 -14.18 7.34 5.75
C ASN A 7 -13.43 8.33 6.64
N THR A 8 -13.55 9.62 6.30
CA THR A 8 -13.02 10.74 7.08
C THR A 8 -11.54 10.56 7.46
N ILE A 9 -10.68 10.21 6.51
CA ILE A 9 -9.24 9.98 6.76
C ILE A 9 -8.45 11.27 6.54
N GLY A 10 -7.74 11.72 7.58
CA GLY A 10 -6.89 12.90 7.53
C GLY A 10 -5.42 12.59 7.26
N ALA A 11 -4.93 11.42 7.64
CA ALA A 11 -3.54 11.05 7.39
C ALA A 11 -3.38 9.56 7.07
N VAL A 12 -2.36 9.26 6.28
CA VAL A 12 -1.94 7.91 5.90
C VAL A 12 -0.43 7.80 6.15
N SER A 13 0.00 6.73 6.80
CA SER A 13 1.42 6.36 6.95
C SER A 13 1.52 4.85 6.83
N LEU A 14 2.15 4.33 5.79
CA LEU A 14 2.20 2.89 5.52
C LEU A 14 3.61 2.45 5.15
N LYS A 15 3.94 1.22 5.52
CA LYS A 15 5.21 0.58 5.19
C LYS A 15 5.00 -0.80 4.57
N LEU A 16 5.52 -0.97 3.37
CA LEU A 16 5.49 -2.22 2.62
C LEU A 16 6.91 -2.79 2.46
N HIS A 17 7.08 -4.06 2.76
CA HIS A 17 8.30 -4.82 2.49
C HIS A 17 8.15 -5.68 1.24
N TYR A 18 9.24 -5.78 0.48
CA TYR A 18 9.39 -6.68 -0.66
C TYR A 18 10.82 -7.23 -0.72
N ASN A 19 11.04 -8.33 -1.43
CA ASN A 19 12.39 -8.86 -1.65
C ASN A 19 13.10 -8.08 -2.78
N PRO A 20 14.16 -7.31 -2.49
CA PRO A 20 14.87 -6.54 -3.51
C PRO A 20 15.69 -7.41 -4.47
N ALA A 21 15.81 -8.72 -4.27
CA ALA A 21 16.35 -9.61 -5.30
C ALA A 21 15.30 -9.92 -6.40
N VAL A 22 14.01 -9.78 -6.09
CA VAL A 22 12.87 -10.14 -6.96
C VAL A 22 12.25 -8.92 -7.63
N LEU A 23 12.16 -7.79 -6.93
CA LEU A 23 11.57 -6.55 -7.42
C LEU A 23 12.53 -5.37 -7.24
N ASP A 24 12.42 -4.35 -8.08
CA ASP A 24 12.94 -2.99 -7.82
C ASP A 24 11.79 -2.00 -7.93
N PHE A 25 11.60 -1.14 -6.94
CA PHE A 25 10.59 -0.07 -7.02
C PHE A 25 11.00 0.96 -8.08
N LEU A 26 10.06 1.36 -8.94
CA LEU A 26 10.31 2.33 -10.01
C LEU A 26 9.59 3.64 -9.78
N SER A 27 8.29 3.56 -9.51
CA SER A 27 7.42 4.73 -9.40
C SER A 27 6.08 4.38 -8.77
N GLU A 28 5.31 5.41 -8.51
CA GLU A 28 3.96 5.36 -8.01
C GLU A 28 2.98 6.11 -8.91
N THR A 29 1.69 5.91 -8.66
CA THR A 29 0.62 6.76 -9.19
C THR A 29 -0.41 6.94 -8.09
N ASN A 30 -0.66 8.19 -7.69
CA ASN A 30 -1.76 8.53 -6.78
C ASN A 30 -3.08 8.46 -7.56
N ASN A 31 -3.76 7.32 -7.47
CA ASN A 31 -4.98 7.07 -8.23
C ASN A 31 -6.22 7.72 -7.61
N SER A 32 -6.24 7.82 -6.28
CA SER A 32 -7.36 8.42 -5.53
C SER A 32 -7.35 9.94 -5.56
N GLY A 33 -6.18 10.55 -5.73
CA GLY A 33 -5.99 11.98 -5.54
C GLY A 33 -5.86 12.38 -4.07
N PHE A 34 -5.53 11.44 -3.17
CA PHE A 34 -5.33 11.74 -1.75
C PHE A 34 -4.30 12.89 -1.60
N PRO A 35 -4.61 13.96 -0.84
CA PRO A 35 -3.75 15.14 -0.79
C PRO A 35 -2.36 14.84 -0.23
N GLU A 36 -1.36 15.50 -0.81
CA GLU A 36 0.04 15.37 -0.41
C GLU A 36 0.55 13.92 -0.33
N LEU A 37 -0.11 12.98 -1.03
CA LEU A 37 0.33 11.60 -1.04
C LEU A 37 1.70 11.51 -1.71
N TYR A 38 2.67 10.97 -0.98
CA TYR A 38 4.02 10.74 -1.44
C TYR A 38 4.42 9.29 -1.18
N VAL A 39 5.19 8.72 -2.09
CA VAL A 39 5.75 7.39 -1.97
C VAL A 39 7.26 7.50 -2.10
N TYR A 40 7.98 6.86 -1.19
CA TYR A 40 9.44 6.88 -1.23
C TYR A 40 10.04 5.53 -0.83
N ASN A 41 11.13 5.18 -1.48
CA ASN A 41 11.87 3.93 -1.29
C ASN A 41 13.29 4.28 -0.81
N PRO A 42 13.48 4.57 0.49
CA PRO A 42 14.77 5.08 0.99
C PRO A 42 15.86 4.01 0.95
N VAL A 43 15.47 2.74 1.02
CA VAL A 43 16.34 1.56 0.92
C VAL A 43 15.62 0.49 0.11
N ALA A 44 16.36 -0.23 -0.73
CA ALA A 44 15.81 -1.34 -1.50
C ALA A 44 15.17 -2.38 -0.56
N GLY A 45 13.93 -2.78 -0.90
CA GLY A 45 13.13 -3.72 -0.11
C GLY A 45 12.08 -3.07 0.78
N THR A 46 12.04 -1.73 0.91
CA THR A 46 11.03 -1.03 1.73
C THR A 46 10.41 0.15 0.99
N VAL A 47 9.11 0.12 0.74
CA VAL A 47 8.34 1.29 0.26
C VAL A 47 7.60 1.92 1.44
N ASN A 48 7.74 3.23 1.60
CA ASN A 48 6.95 4.00 2.56
C ASN A 48 5.95 4.88 1.77
N ILE A 49 4.72 4.97 2.26
CA ILE A 49 3.65 5.76 1.67
C ILE A 49 3.15 6.70 2.77
N GLY A 50 3.11 7.99 2.49
CA GLY A 50 2.60 8.99 3.43
C GLY A 50 1.66 9.95 2.74
N GLY A 51 0.76 10.58 3.50
CA GLY A 51 -0.11 11.65 2.98
C GLY A 51 -0.84 12.35 4.11
N PHE A 52 -1.22 13.61 3.87
CA PHE A 52 -1.98 14.43 4.82
C PHE A 52 -3.04 15.26 4.09
N SER A 53 -4.28 15.17 4.54
CA SER A 53 -5.39 16.01 4.07
C SER A 53 -5.56 17.22 4.99
N THR A 54 -5.75 18.39 4.39
CA THR A 54 -6.08 19.62 5.09
C THR A 54 -7.58 19.87 5.19
N LEU A 55 -8.42 18.92 4.78
CA LEU A 55 -9.86 19.03 4.91
C LEU A 55 -10.30 18.76 6.36
N ASP A 56 -11.14 19.64 6.91
CA ASP A 56 -11.66 19.50 8.28
C ASP A 56 -12.42 18.18 8.50
N ASN A 57 -13.03 17.64 7.44
CA ASN A 57 -13.75 16.36 7.47
C ASN A 57 -12.93 15.18 6.94
N GLY A 58 -11.68 15.41 6.51
CA GLY A 58 -10.83 14.41 5.88
C GLY A 58 -11.36 13.89 4.54
N GLU A 59 -10.66 12.90 4.00
CA GLU A 59 -11.00 12.26 2.74
C GLU A 59 -11.93 11.07 2.94
N THR A 60 -12.91 10.90 2.04
CA THR A 60 -13.80 9.73 2.03
C THR A 60 -13.88 9.17 0.62
N TYR A 61 -13.58 7.88 0.47
CA TYR A 61 -13.58 7.18 -0.81
C TYR A 61 -14.51 5.97 -0.78
N MET A 62 -15.09 5.68 -1.95
CA MET A 62 -15.92 4.48 -2.13
C MET A 62 -15.07 3.21 -2.00
N ASP A 63 -15.70 2.12 -1.57
CA ASP A 63 -15.06 0.81 -1.53
C ASP A 63 -14.46 0.42 -2.89
N ASN A 64 -13.31 -0.24 -2.83
CA ASN A 64 -12.51 -0.65 -3.98
C ASN A 64 -11.84 0.49 -4.76
N THR A 65 -11.89 1.72 -4.25
CA THR A 65 -11.05 2.81 -4.79
C THR A 65 -9.59 2.41 -4.68
N THR A 66 -8.85 2.51 -5.78
CA THR A 66 -7.40 2.37 -5.75
C THR A 66 -6.80 3.63 -5.13
N LEU A 67 -6.17 3.49 -3.96
CA LEU A 67 -5.51 4.62 -3.29
C LEU A 67 -4.27 5.05 -4.08
N VAL A 68 -3.37 4.08 -4.27
CA VAL A 68 -2.10 4.24 -4.97
C VAL A 68 -1.73 2.97 -5.72
N THR A 69 -1.13 3.14 -6.89
CA THR A 69 -0.48 2.07 -7.66
C THR A 69 1.02 2.18 -7.48
N LEU A 70 1.67 1.06 -7.17
CA LEU A 70 3.12 0.95 -7.06
C LEU A 70 3.64 0.14 -8.27
N ASN A 71 4.61 0.70 -8.99
CA ASN A 71 5.20 0.08 -10.15
C ASN A 71 6.58 -0.48 -9.80
N PHE A 72 6.80 -1.74 -10.12
CA PHE A 72 8.06 -2.44 -9.87
C PHE A 72 8.63 -3.02 -11.16
N LEU A 73 9.95 -3.02 -11.28
CA LEU A 73 10.67 -3.88 -12.21
C LEU A 73 10.74 -5.29 -11.60
N TYR A 74 10.21 -6.28 -12.31
CA TYR A 74 10.31 -7.68 -11.91
C TYR A 74 11.59 -8.32 -12.44
N LYS A 75 12.40 -8.87 -11.54
CA LYS A 75 13.71 -9.50 -11.82
C LYS A 75 13.68 -11.03 -11.84
N GLY A 76 12.53 -11.64 -11.51
CA GLY A 76 12.35 -13.09 -11.42
C GLY A 76 12.23 -13.60 -9.98
N GLY A 77 11.66 -14.80 -9.82
CA GLY A 77 11.42 -15.42 -8.50
C GLY A 77 10.02 -15.14 -7.95
N SER A 78 9.87 -15.23 -6.62
CA SER A 78 8.62 -14.94 -5.92
C SER A 78 8.90 -14.12 -4.68
N THR A 79 8.02 -13.18 -4.36
CA THR A 79 8.09 -12.38 -3.13
C THR A 79 6.71 -12.03 -2.63
N ASP A 80 6.55 -12.09 -1.31
CA ASP A 80 5.44 -11.42 -0.67
C ASP A 80 5.64 -9.90 -0.75
N LEU A 81 4.52 -9.20 -0.79
CA LEU A 81 4.41 -7.76 -0.55
C LEU A 81 3.76 -7.61 0.82
N ALA A 82 4.58 -7.49 1.86
CA ALA A 82 4.12 -7.57 3.24
C ALA A 82 3.97 -6.20 3.86
N TRP A 83 2.78 -5.88 4.37
CA TRP A 83 2.60 -4.71 5.22
C TRP A 83 3.27 -4.97 6.56
N ILE A 84 3.97 -3.97 7.08
CA ILE A 84 4.64 -4.07 8.37
C ILE A 84 3.91 -3.15 9.33
N ASP A 85 3.19 -3.73 10.28
CA ASP A 85 2.57 -2.98 11.38
C ASP A 85 3.24 -3.34 12.71
N ASN A 86 4.02 -2.41 13.23
CA ASN A 86 4.62 -2.47 14.55
C ASN A 86 4.12 -1.34 15.47
N GLY A 87 2.94 -0.79 15.16
CA GLY A 87 2.30 0.30 15.89
C GLY A 87 2.17 1.57 15.07
N SER A 88 3.29 2.14 14.61
CA SER A 88 3.28 3.41 13.83
C SER A 88 3.84 3.26 12.42
N SER A 89 4.15 2.04 11.98
CA SER A 89 4.66 1.76 10.64
C SER A 89 3.56 1.63 9.60
N CYS A 90 2.35 1.29 10.05
CA CYS A 90 1.11 1.39 9.29
C CYS A 90 0.08 2.03 10.20
N GLU A 91 -0.53 3.13 9.77
CA GLU A 91 -1.59 3.81 10.48
C GLU A 91 -2.43 4.66 9.53
N TYR A 92 -3.70 4.75 9.88
CA TYR A 92 -4.63 5.74 9.35
C TYR A 92 -5.10 6.62 10.50
N GLN A 93 -5.15 7.93 10.28
CA GLN A 93 -5.70 8.87 11.25
C GLN A 93 -6.94 9.54 10.69
N GLY A 94 -7.89 9.90 11.56
CA GLY A 94 -8.94 10.84 11.21
C GLY A 94 -8.40 12.24 10.85
N PRO A 95 -9.29 13.22 10.60
CA PRO A 95 -8.89 14.61 10.32
C PRO A 95 -8.11 15.22 11.49
N LEU A 96 -7.59 16.42 11.30
CA LEU A 96 -6.76 17.09 12.31
C LEU A 96 -7.47 17.16 13.68
N GLY A 97 -6.83 16.62 14.72
CA GLY A 97 -7.37 16.56 16.07
C GLY A 97 -8.07 15.25 16.44
N GLU A 98 -8.36 14.39 15.46
CA GLU A 98 -8.89 13.05 15.68
C GLU A 98 -7.77 12.01 15.93
N PRO A 99 -8.04 10.94 16.69
CA PRO A 99 -7.04 9.93 17.02
C PRO A 99 -6.67 9.04 15.82
N THR A 100 -5.52 8.38 15.94
CA THR A 100 -5.16 7.24 15.07
C THR A 100 -6.22 6.14 15.20
N LEU A 101 -6.62 5.57 14.07
CA LEU A 101 -7.59 4.48 14.03
C LEU A 101 -6.93 3.19 14.55
N ASN A 102 -7.72 2.37 15.25
CA ASN A 102 -7.25 1.06 15.69
C ASN A 102 -7.33 0.05 14.54
N ASP A 103 -6.18 -0.46 14.14
CA ASP A 103 -5.95 -1.39 13.03
C ASP A 103 -5.38 -2.74 13.50
N SER A 104 -5.63 -3.08 14.78
CA SER A 104 -5.28 -4.38 15.37
C SER A 104 -6.48 -5.35 15.40
N PRO A 105 -6.31 -6.61 14.95
CA PRO A 105 -5.07 -7.21 14.47
C PRO A 105 -4.75 -6.81 13.02
N GLN A 106 -3.45 -6.62 12.71
CA GLN A 106 -2.95 -6.21 11.40
C GLN A 106 -3.63 -6.93 10.23
N SER A 107 -3.76 -8.27 10.31
CA SER A 107 -4.30 -9.12 9.23
C SER A 107 -5.76 -8.82 8.86
N THR A 108 -6.48 -8.06 9.68
CA THR A 108 -7.85 -7.61 9.39
C THR A 108 -7.87 -6.35 8.52
N TYR A 109 -6.85 -5.50 8.62
CA TYR A 109 -6.83 -4.16 8.02
C TYR A 109 -5.81 -4.02 6.88
N TYR A 110 -4.72 -4.79 6.94
CA TYR A 110 -3.64 -4.78 5.96
C TYR A 110 -3.52 -6.16 5.33
N ILE A 111 -3.89 -6.25 4.05
CA ILE A 111 -3.86 -7.50 3.29
C ILE A 111 -2.58 -7.54 2.47
N ASP A 112 -1.73 -8.52 2.76
CA ASP A 112 -0.48 -8.75 2.05
C ASP A 112 -0.72 -9.19 0.60
N GLY A 113 0.20 -8.82 -0.28
CA GLY A 113 0.22 -9.24 -1.67
C GLY A 113 1.25 -10.32 -1.95
N LEU A 114 1.21 -10.88 -3.17
CA LEU A 114 2.19 -11.84 -3.67
C LEU A 114 2.53 -11.48 -5.12
N VAL A 115 3.83 -11.51 -5.45
CA VAL A 115 4.31 -11.48 -6.83
C VAL A 115 5.05 -12.78 -7.11
N SER A 116 4.61 -13.52 -8.12
CA SER A 116 5.23 -14.76 -8.58
C SER A 116 5.21 -14.85 -10.10
N ALA A 117 6.14 -15.61 -10.68
CA ALA A 117 6.05 -15.95 -12.10
C ALA A 117 4.78 -16.77 -12.38
N ALA A 118 4.07 -16.43 -13.46
CA ALA A 118 3.09 -17.35 -14.01
C ALA A 118 3.82 -18.52 -14.67
N LEU A 119 3.35 -19.75 -14.43
CA LEU A 119 3.81 -20.89 -15.22
C LEU A 119 3.40 -20.64 -16.69
N PRO A 120 4.29 -20.83 -17.67
CA PRO A 120 3.88 -20.78 -19.07
C PRO A 120 2.78 -21.83 -19.31
N PRO A 121 1.83 -21.58 -20.22
CA PRO A 121 0.82 -22.57 -20.56
C PRO A 121 1.51 -23.85 -21.02
N THR A 122 1.22 -24.98 -20.37
CA THR A 122 1.68 -26.27 -20.84
C THR A 122 0.95 -26.58 -22.15
N ALA A 123 1.65 -26.54 -23.28
CA ALA A 123 1.10 -27.04 -24.52
C ALA A 123 0.96 -28.57 -24.41
N SER A 124 -0.27 -29.06 -24.28
CA SER A 124 -0.56 -30.48 -24.44
C SER A 124 -0.35 -30.83 -25.91
N ILE A 125 0.72 -31.58 -26.22
CA ILE A 125 0.88 -32.19 -27.54
C ILE A 125 0.02 -33.46 -27.51
N THR A 126 -1.18 -33.39 -28.10
CA THR A 126 -2.02 -34.57 -28.41
C THR A 126 -1.69 -35.10 -29.79
#